data_AF-U3IRG8-F1
#
_entry.id   AF-U3IRG8-F1
#
_cell.length_a   1.000
_cell.length_b   1.000
_cell.length_c   1.000
_cell.angle_alpha   90.00
_cell.angle_beta   90.00
_cell.angle_gamma   90.00
#
_symmetry.space_group_name_H-M   'P 1'
#
loop_
_entity.id
_entity.type
_entity.pdbx_description
1 polymer ?
#
loop_
_entity_poly.entity_id
_entity_poly.type
_entity_poly.pdbx_seq_one_letter_code
_entity_poly.pdbx_strand_id
1 'polypeptide(L)'
;MTEQQSSPEQMATGEGAGEYGGTYKVTIYELENFQGRRCELTEELPNVAEKELEKVGSIQVESGPWLGFERQAFAGEQFVLEKGDYPRWDSWSNS
;
A
#
# COMPACT_ATOMS: atom_id res chain seq x y z
N MET A 1 17.57 -46.01 -24.50
CA MET A 1 16.46 -45.59 -25.37
C MET A 1 15.77 -44.47 -24.61
N THR A 2 15.71 -43.30 -25.22
CA THR A 2 15.32 -42.01 -24.65
C THR A 2 13.81 -41.94 -24.36
N GLU A 3 13.41 -40.87 -23.65
CA GLU A 3 12.09 -40.19 -23.66
C GLU A 3 11.23 -40.44 -22.42
N GLN A 4 10.65 -39.45 -21.74
CA GLN A 4 10.59 -37.99 -21.91
C GLN A 4 10.19 -37.41 -20.55
N GLN A 5 10.94 -36.42 -20.04
CA GLN A 5 10.49 -35.58 -18.92
C GLN A 5 9.50 -34.55 -19.46
N SER A 6 8.26 -34.60 -18.97
CA SER A 6 7.28 -33.52 -19.18
C SER A 6 7.53 -32.43 -18.14
N SER A 7 7.85 -31.23 -18.61
CA SER A 7 7.97 -30.01 -17.82
C SER A 7 6.64 -29.67 -17.14
N PRO A 8 6.60 -29.25 -15.87
CA PRO A 8 5.40 -28.62 -15.34
C PRO A 8 5.21 -27.27 -16.04
N GLU A 9 4.04 -27.11 -16.65
CA GLU A 9 3.60 -25.87 -17.29
C GLU A 9 3.77 -24.69 -16.35
N GLN A 10 4.29 -23.60 -16.90
CA GLN A 10 4.43 -22.32 -16.23
C GLN A 10 3.05 -21.89 -15.73
N MET A 11 2.86 -21.91 -14.42
CA MET A 11 1.69 -21.30 -13.81
C MET A 11 1.80 -19.80 -14.06
N ALA A 12 0.95 -19.32 -14.96
CA ALA A 12 0.61 -17.92 -15.04
C ALA A 12 0.34 -17.44 -13.61
N THR A 13 1.18 -16.55 -13.10
CA THR A 13 0.91 -15.84 -11.86
C THR A 13 -0.21 -14.86 -12.17
N GLY A 14 -1.43 -15.40 -12.26
CA GLY A 14 -2.64 -14.64 -12.12
C GLY A 14 -2.64 -14.08 -10.72
N GLU A 15 -2.65 -12.75 -10.65
CA GLU A 15 -3.26 -11.92 -9.61
C GLU A 15 -3.70 -12.72 -8.37
N GLY A 16 -2.75 -12.92 -7.47
CA GLY A 16 -3.01 -13.45 -6.14
C GLY A 16 -3.66 -12.37 -5.28
N ALA A 17 -4.89 -11.97 -5.60
CA ALA A 17 -5.76 -11.35 -4.61
C ALA A 17 -6.11 -12.46 -3.61
N GLY A 18 -5.40 -12.48 -2.47
CA GLY A 18 -5.67 -13.41 -1.39
C GLY A 18 -7.15 -13.41 -1.00
N GLU A 19 -7.61 -14.54 -0.48
CA GLU A 19 -8.99 -14.80 -0.02
C GLU A 19 -9.41 -13.91 1.19
N TYR A 20 -9.41 -12.59 1.00
CA TYR A 20 -10.03 -11.57 1.83
C TYR A 20 -10.86 -10.70 0.88
N GLY A 21 -12.14 -11.05 0.68
CA GLY A 21 -13.04 -10.43 -0.30
C GLY A 21 -13.46 -8.98 0.01
N GLY A 22 -12.53 -8.14 0.46
CA GLY A 22 -12.70 -6.70 0.60
C GLY A 22 -11.71 -5.99 -0.34
N THR A 23 -12.18 -4.99 -1.08
CA THR A 23 -11.30 -4.09 -1.84
C THR A 23 -10.43 -3.32 -0.86
N TYR A 24 -9.10 -3.28 -1.02
CA TYR A 24 -8.23 -2.39 -0.25
C TYR A 24 -8.31 -0.97 -0.80
N LYS A 25 -8.35 0.02 0.09
CA LYS A 25 -8.48 1.42 -0.31
C LYS A 25 -7.94 2.37 0.75
N VAL A 26 -6.95 3.17 0.36
CA VAL A 26 -6.36 4.24 1.16
C VAL A 26 -6.27 5.52 0.35
N THR A 27 -6.51 6.66 0.98
CA THR A 27 -6.25 7.98 0.42
C THR A 27 -5.14 8.65 1.23
N ILE A 28 -4.11 9.11 0.54
CA ILE A 28 -2.97 9.82 1.12
C ILE A 28 -3.08 11.30 0.73
N TYR A 29 -2.91 12.19 1.70
CA TYR A 29 -2.98 13.63 1.53
C TYR A 29 -1.63 14.27 1.81
N GLU A 30 -1.30 15.30 1.04
CA GLU A 30 -0.07 16.06 1.18
C GLU A 30 -0.01 16.89 2.46
N LEU A 31 -1.15 17.41 2.92
CA LEU A 31 -1.24 18.25 4.10
C LEU A 31 -2.00 17.53 5.23
N GLU A 32 -1.83 18.04 6.44
CA GLU A 32 -2.56 17.58 7.63
C GLU A 32 -4.07 17.85 7.48
N ASN A 33 -4.88 17.11 8.22
CA ASN A 33 -6.34 17.24 8.26
C ASN A 33 -7.04 17.09 6.88
N PHE A 34 -6.53 16.17 6.04
CA PHE A 34 -7.12 15.76 4.77
C PHE A 34 -7.21 16.90 3.74
N GLN A 35 -6.14 17.70 3.66
CA GLN A 35 -6.05 18.87 2.78
C GLN A 35 -4.94 18.70 1.72
N GLY A 36 -4.94 19.59 0.73
CA GLY A 36 -3.92 19.64 -0.32
C GLY A 36 -4.13 18.61 -1.42
N ARG A 37 -3.05 18.29 -2.14
CA ARG A 37 -3.06 17.23 -3.15
C ARG A 37 -3.30 15.89 -2.47
N ARG A 38 -4.01 14.99 -3.16
CA ARG A 38 -4.29 13.64 -2.66
C ARG A 38 -4.14 12.60 -3.75
N CYS A 39 -3.81 11.38 -3.35
CA CYS A 39 -3.87 10.20 -4.21
C CYS A 39 -4.63 9.07 -3.52
N GLU A 40 -5.41 8.34 -4.31
CA GLU A 40 -6.10 7.13 -3.87
C GLU A 40 -5.33 5.91 -4.37
N LEU A 41 -5.14 4.92 -3.49
CA LEU A 41 -4.45 3.68 -3.79
C LEU A 41 -5.35 2.49 -3.44
N THR A 42 -5.41 1.53 -4.35
CA THR A 42 -6.06 0.23 -4.17
C THR A 42 -5.06 -0.93 -4.26
N GLU A 43 -3.80 -0.61 -4.58
CA GLU A 43 -2.68 -1.53 -4.75
C GLU A 43 -1.42 -0.91 -4.11
N GLU A 44 -0.36 -1.71 -3.99
CA GLU A 44 0.91 -1.27 -3.44
C GLU A 44 1.56 -0.15 -4.29
N LEU A 45 2.27 0.75 -3.62
CA LEU A 45 3.03 1.82 -4.27
C LEU A 45 4.43 1.91 -3.65
N PRO A 46 5.50 1.53 -4.38
CA PRO A 46 6.86 1.58 -3.87
C PRO A 46 7.37 2.99 -3.58
N ASN A 47 6.84 4.01 -4.27
CA ASN A 47 7.25 5.40 -4.09
C ASN A 47 6.06 6.38 -4.24
N VAL A 48 5.71 7.05 -3.13
CA VAL A 48 4.62 8.04 -3.11
C VAL A 48 4.86 9.24 -4.03
N ALA A 49 6.12 9.56 -4.34
CA ALA A 49 6.47 10.66 -5.24
C ALA A 49 6.00 10.42 -6.68
N GLU A 50 5.70 9.17 -7.08
CA GLU A 50 5.09 8.84 -8.38
C GLU A 50 3.67 9.40 -8.52
N LYS A 51 3.01 9.71 -7.40
CA LYS A 51 1.72 10.40 -7.36
C LYS A 51 1.86 11.91 -7.21
N GLU A 52 3.08 12.42 -7.44
CA GLU A 52 3.44 13.83 -7.33
C GLU A 52 3.11 14.43 -5.94
N LEU A 53 3.20 13.61 -4.89
CA LEU A 53 3.11 14.06 -3.49
C LEU A 53 4.52 14.32 -2.96
N GLU A 54 4.77 15.52 -2.45
CA GLU A 54 6.08 15.89 -1.89
C GLU A 54 6.27 15.37 -0.45
N LYS A 55 5.17 15.13 0.26
CA LYS A 55 5.13 14.62 1.63
C LYS A 55 3.78 13.96 1.95
N VAL A 56 3.71 13.28 3.10
CA VAL A 56 2.48 12.70 3.63
C VAL A 56 2.09 13.46 4.90
N GLY A 57 0.99 14.22 4.83
CA GLY A 57 0.47 15.02 5.94
C GLY A 57 -0.68 14.36 6.68
N SER A 58 -1.54 13.61 5.99
CA SER A 58 -2.63 12.85 6.59
C SER A 58 -3.06 11.68 5.70
N ILE A 59 -3.73 10.69 6.30
CA ILE A 59 -4.12 9.43 5.64
C ILE A 59 -5.56 9.08 6.03
N GLN A 60 -6.35 8.58 5.08
CA GLN A 60 -7.65 7.97 5.36
C GLN A 60 -7.66 6.55 4.80
N VAL A 61 -7.84 5.56 5.68
CA VAL A 61 -7.98 4.16 5.29
C VAL A 61 -9.46 3.81 5.28
N GLU A 62 -10.03 3.69 4.08
CA GLU A 62 -11.42 3.28 3.91
C GLU A 62 -11.57 1.76 4.09
N SER A 63 -10.57 1.01 3.62
CA SER A 63 -10.45 -0.43 3.78
C SER A 63 -8.99 -0.87 3.79
N GLY A 64 -8.63 -1.65 4.80
CA GLY A 64 -7.26 -2.07 5.08
C GLY A 64 -7.21 -3.50 5.66
N PRO A 65 -6.14 -3.87 6.39
CA PRO A 65 -5.05 -2.99 6.80
C PRO A 65 -4.10 -2.63 5.63
N TRP A 66 -3.42 -1.49 5.77
CA TRP A 66 -2.30 -1.09 4.94
C TRP A 66 -1.00 -1.08 5.75
N LEU A 67 0.12 -1.35 5.10
CA LEU A 67 1.44 -1.26 5.71
C LEU A 67 2.21 -0.11 5.04
N GLY A 68 2.43 0.96 5.79
CA GLY A 68 3.23 2.12 5.37
C GLY A 68 4.70 1.94 5.75
N PHE A 69 5.59 2.56 4.96
CA PHE A 69 7.03 2.54 5.19
C PHE A 69 7.60 3.95 5.16
N GLU A 70 8.56 4.23 6.04
CA GLU A 70 9.25 5.52 6.14
C GLU A 70 9.99 5.88 4.83
N ARG A 71 10.58 4.88 4.16
CA ARG A 71 11.39 5.07 2.95
C ARG A 71 10.82 4.29 1.77
N GLN A 72 11.16 4.77 0.58
CA GLN A 72 10.82 4.14 -0.70
C GLN A 72 11.25 2.67 -0.78
N ALA A 73 10.59 1.92 -1.67
CA ALA A 73 10.83 0.50 -1.89
C ALA A 73 10.69 -0.34 -0.61
N PHE A 74 9.68 -0.02 0.20
CA PHE A 74 9.28 -0.76 1.40
C PHE A 74 10.39 -0.88 2.46
N ALA A 75 11.11 0.22 2.70
CA ALA A 75 12.25 0.24 3.61
C ALA A 75 12.03 1.17 4.82
N GLY A 76 12.76 0.92 5.91
CA GLY A 76 12.73 1.76 7.11
C GLY A 76 11.68 1.34 8.14
N GLU A 77 11.26 2.30 8.96
CA GLU A 77 10.23 2.08 9.96
C GLU A 77 8.89 1.74 9.29
N GLN A 78 8.13 0.84 9.93
CA GLN A 78 6.87 0.33 9.43
C GLN A 78 5.71 0.85 10.28
N PHE A 79 4.62 1.22 9.61
CA PHE A 79 3.41 1.73 10.24
C PHE A 79 2.22 0.89 9.81
N VAL A 80 1.53 0.28 10.77
CA VAL A 80 0.28 -0.44 10.50
C VAL A 80 -0.86 0.57 10.48
N LEU A 81 -1.55 0.65 9.34
CA LEU A 81 -2.65 1.57 9.09
C LEU A 81 -3.94 0.75 8.99
N GLU A 82 -4.67 0.68 10.09
CA GLU A 82 -6.00 0.06 10.12
C GLU A 82 -7.04 1.00 9.53
N LYS A 83 -8.27 0.51 9.34
CA LYS A 83 -9.38 1.35 8.88
C LYS A 83 -9.60 2.51 9.84
N GLY A 84 -9.50 3.74 9.34
CA GLY A 84 -9.65 4.95 10.16
C GLY A 84 -9.09 6.20 9.52
N ASP A 85 -9.18 7.28 10.28
CA ASP A 85 -8.74 8.62 9.91
C ASP A 85 -7.48 8.99 10.69
N TYR A 86 -6.45 9.39 9.95
CA TYR A 86 -5.14 9.74 10.47
C TYR A 86 -4.81 11.19 10.11
N PRO A 87 -5.26 12.17 10.91
CA PRO A 87 -5.19 13.59 10.53
C PRO A 87 -3.78 14.19 10.56
N ARG A 88 -2.83 13.55 11.26
CA ARG A 88 -1.44 14.02 11.44
C ARG A 88 -0.49 12.85 11.68
N TRP A 89 0.81 13.07 11.48
CA TRP A 89 1.87 12.05 11.58
C TRP A 89 1.91 11.30 12.93
N ASP A 90 1.57 11.97 14.03
CA ASP A 90 1.51 11.37 15.36
C ASP A 90 0.34 10.38 15.53
N SER A 91 -0.61 10.35 14.59
CA SER A 91 -1.76 9.43 14.64
C SER A 91 -1.44 8.01 14.16
N TRP A 92 -0.34 7.81 13.42
CA TRP A 92 0.10 6.48 12.95
C TRP A 92 1.52 6.10 13.38
N SER A 93 2.26 7.03 13.99
CA SER A 93 3.55 6.77 14.61
C SER A 93 3.35 6.67 16.12
N ASN A 94 4.01 5.70 16.75
CA ASN A 94 3.89 5.48 18.19
C ASN A 94 4.76 6.53 18.91
N SER A 95 4.18 7.69 19.26
CA SER A 95 4.80 8.71 20.12
C SER A 95 4.26 8.67 21.54
#